data_AF-A0A080Z0U5-F1
#
_entry.id   AF-A0A080Z0U5-F1
#
_cell.length_a   1.000
_cell.length_b   1.000
_cell.length_c   1.000
_cell.angle_alpha   90.00
_cell.angle_beta   90.00
_cell.angle_gamma   90.00
#
_symmetry.space_group_name_H-M   'P 1'
#
loop_
_entity.id
_entity.type
_entity.pdbx_description
1 polymer ?
#
loop_
_entity_poly.entity_id
_entity_poly.type
_entity_poly.pdbx_seq_one_letter_code
_entity_poly.pdbx_strand_id
1 'polypeptide(L)'
;MHPFTSLLFVLGNLATSSAIATGATCTGLNSRTTPPPGAIVVDAMGAHKGSFRTLAEGVDSLSDTKEEQTIFLYPGIYHEQ
;
A
#
# COMPACT_ATOMS: atom_id res chain seq x y z
N MET A 1 -58.00 4.02 -19.90
CA MET A 1 -58.28 3.58 -18.53
C MET A 1 -57.59 2.24 -18.33
N HIS A 2 -56.57 2.24 -17.47
CA HIS A 2 -55.79 1.17 -16.79
C HIS A 2 -55.74 -0.28 -17.34
N PRO A 3 -54.61 -1.02 -17.16
CA PRO A 3 -53.53 -0.73 -16.20
C PRO A 3 -52.10 -0.82 -16.75
N PHE A 4 -51.34 0.22 -16.43
CA PHE A 4 -49.89 0.19 -16.23
C PHE A 4 -49.57 -0.67 -14.98
N THR A 5 -49.39 -1.98 -15.14
CA THR A 5 -48.89 -2.82 -14.04
C THR A 5 -48.13 -4.03 -14.57
N SER A 6 -46.88 -3.85 -14.98
CA SER A 6 -45.92 -4.97 -15.04
C SER A 6 -44.48 -4.49 -15.11
N LEU A 7 -44.16 -3.44 -14.32
CA LEU A 7 -42.79 -3.12 -13.96
C LEU A 7 -42.47 -3.92 -12.68
N LEU A 8 -41.27 -4.48 -12.61
CA LEU A 8 -40.71 -5.27 -11.49
C LEU A 8 -41.33 -6.65 -11.28
N PHE A 9 -40.72 -7.72 -11.81
CA PHE A 9 -40.55 -8.94 -10.98
C PHE A 9 -39.42 -9.91 -11.38
N VAL A 10 -38.56 -9.61 -12.37
CA VAL A 10 -37.44 -10.52 -12.67
C VAL A 10 -36.16 -9.75 -12.98
N LEU A 11 -35.71 -8.91 -12.03
CA LEU A 11 -34.28 -8.69 -11.89
C LEU A 11 -33.78 -9.73 -10.90
N GLY A 12 -33.46 -10.91 -11.44
CA GLY A 12 -32.72 -11.93 -10.71
C GLY A 12 -31.44 -11.30 -10.20
N ASN A 13 -31.35 -11.17 -8.88
CA ASN A 13 -30.18 -10.68 -8.16
C ASN A 13 -28.98 -11.59 -8.48
N LEU A 14 -28.21 -11.25 -9.51
CA LEU A 14 -26.85 -11.77 -9.65
C LEU A 14 -25.95 -10.89 -8.76
N ALA A 15 -25.97 -11.18 -7.46
CA ALA A 15 -24.98 -10.67 -6.55
C ALA A 15 -23.63 -11.29 -6.95
N THR A 16 -22.85 -10.58 -7.76
CA THR A 16 -21.42 -10.88 -7.92
C THR A 16 -20.77 -10.61 -6.59
N SER A 17 -20.62 -11.66 -5.78
CA SER A 17 -19.77 -11.64 -4.60
C SER A 17 -18.34 -11.41 -5.05
N SER A 18 -17.91 -10.15 -5.10
CA SER A 18 -16.50 -9.82 -5.13
C SER A 18 -15.92 -10.30 -3.81
N ALA A 19 -15.21 -11.43 -3.83
CA ALA A 19 -14.36 -11.84 -2.74
C ALA A 19 -13.32 -10.73 -2.56
N ILE A 20 -13.53 -9.86 -1.57
CA ILE A 20 -12.46 -9.03 -1.05
C ILE A 20 -11.47 -10.06 -0.52
N ALA A 21 -10.37 -10.26 -1.22
CA ALA A 21 -9.23 -10.93 -0.64
C ALA A 21 -8.85 -10.07 0.56
N THR A 22 -9.33 -10.45 1.76
CA THR A 22 -8.75 -9.96 3.01
C THR A 22 -7.32 -10.47 2.94
N GLY A 23 -6.42 -9.62 2.45
CA GLY A 23 -5.02 -9.96 2.26
C GLY A 23 -4.55 -10.66 3.50
N ALA A 24 -3.90 -11.82 3.33
CA ALA A 24 -3.38 -12.58 4.46
C ALA A 24 -2.61 -11.62 5.35
N THR A 25 -3.00 -11.51 6.63
CA THR A 25 -2.24 -10.69 7.58
C THR A 25 -0.85 -11.29 7.64
N CYS A 26 0.13 -10.61 7.05
CA CYS A 26 1.53 -11.02 7.15
C CYS A 26 1.92 -10.90 8.62
N THR A 27 1.94 -12.03 9.32
CA THR A 27 2.38 -12.14 10.71
C THR A 27 3.73 -12.86 10.75
N GLY A 28 4.51 -12.61 11.80
CA GLY A 28 5.84 -13.22 11.98
C GLY A 28 6.89 -12.18 12.35
N LEU A 29 8.07 -12.68 12.72
CA LEU A 29 9.18 -11.87 13.25
C LEU A 29 9.62 -10.74 12.31
N ASN A 30 9.47 -10.96 10.99
CA ASN A 30 9.89 -10.02 9.97
C ASN A 30 8.75 -9.16 9.42
N SER A 31 7.54 -9.27 9.98
CA SER A 31 6.42 -8.40 9.58
C SER A 31 6.66 -7.00 10.12
N ARG A 32 6.67 -6.00 9.22
CA ARG A 32 7.03 -4.64 9.56
C ARG A 32 6.23 -3.62 8.77
N THR A 33 5.42 -2.86 9.48
CA THR A 33 4.58 -1.78 8.91
C THR A 33 5.03 -0.40 9.37
N THR A 34 6.00 -0.33 10.28
CA THR A 34 6.57 0.90 10.81
C THR A 34 8.10 0.88 10.72
N PRO A 35 8.72 2.03 10.41
CA PRO A 35 10.18 2.11 10.27
C PRO A 35 10.88 1.78 11.60
N PRO A 36 12.03 1.08 11.57
CA PRO A 36 12.93 1.02 12.71
C PRO A 36 13.34 2.40 13.21
N PRO A 37 13.66 2.55 14.50
CA PRO A 37 14.44 3.69 14.96
C PRO A 37 15.74 3.82 14.16
N GLY A 38 16.04 5.03 13.69
CA GLY A 38 17.26 5.32 12.92
C GLY A 38 17.23 4.90 11.45
N ALA A 39 16.13 4.33 10.95
CA ALA A 39 16.02 3.99 9.54
C ALA A 39 15.83 5.23 8.67
N ILE A 40 16.44 5.19 7.50
CA ILE A 40 16.14 6.11 6.39
C ILE A 40 14.78 5.70 5.83
N VAL A 41 13.84 6.64 5.73
CA VAL A 41 12.48 6.34 5.28
C VAL A 41 12.28 6.83 3.85
N VAL A 42 11.77 5.94 3.01
CA VAL A 42 11.36 6.26 1.64
C VAL A 42 9.85 6.03 1.52
N ASP A 43 9.14 7.03 1.02
CA ASP A 43 7.69 6.99 0.77
C ASP A 43 7.39 7.75 -0.53
N ALA A 44 7.04 7.02 -1.58
CA ALA A 44 6.69 7.58 -2.89
C ALA A 44 5.56 8.64 -2.80
N MET A 45 4.59 8.43 -1.90
CA MET A 45 3.48 9.36 -1.68
C MET A 45 3.84 10.49 -0.70
N GLY A 46 4.95 10.34 0.03
CA GLY A 46 5.45 11.23 1.08
C GLY A 46 4.39 11.67 2.06
N ALA A 47 3.53 10.72 2.43
CA ALA A 47 2.62 10.87 3.54
C ALA A 47 3.38 10.82 4.88
N HIS A 48 4.49 10.08 4.93
CA HIS A 48 5.38 10.06 6.09
C HIS A 48 6.27 11.31 6.13
N LYS A 49 6.23 12.08 7.23
CA LYS A 49 7.07 13.29 7.36
C LYS A 49 8.54 12.92 7.45
N GLY A 50 9.39 13.68 6.76
CA GLY A 50 10.84 13.46 6.75
C GLY A 50 11.29 12.28 5.89
N SER A 51 10.39 11.71 5.08
CA SER A 51 10.73 10.68 4.10
C SER A 51 11.29 11.27 2.81
N PHE A 52 12.10 10.47 2.13
CA PHE A 52 12.49 10.68 0.74
C PHE A 52 11.41 10.14 -0.21
N ARG A 53 11.32 10.68 -1.43
CA ARG A 53 10.31 10.26 -2.41
C ARG A 53 10.79 9.10 -3.27
N THR A 54 12.10 8.94 -3.40
CA THR A 54 12.74 7.93 -4.25
C THR A 54 13.71 7.08 -3.46
N LEU A 55 13.98 5.87 -3.96
CA LEU A 55 15.01 5.01 -3.38
C LEU A 55 16.40 5.60 -3.60
N ALA A 56 16.65 6.23 -4.76
CA ALA A 56 17.91 6.91 -5.06
C ALA A 56 18.26 7.97 -4.00
N GLU A 57 17.32 8.86 -3.65
CA GLU A 57 17.52 9.85 -2.58
C GLU A 57 17.79 9.19 -1.22
N GLY A 58 17.10 8.08 -0.93
CA GLY A 58 17.34 7.30 0.28
C GLY A 58 18.75 6.73 0.34
N VAL A 59 19.25 6.19 -0.77
CA VAL A 59 20.63 5.66 -0.90
C VAL A 59 21.65 6.79 -0.80
N ASP A 60 21.42 7.93 -1.44
CA ASP A 60 22.29 9.11 -1.38
C ASP A 60 22.38 9.70 0.04
N SER A 61 21.38 9.45 0.89
CA SER A 61 21.37 9.87 2.29
C SER A 61 22.17 8.97 3.24
N LEU A 62 22.68 7.84 2.75
CA LEU A 62 23.52 6.95 3.56
C LEU A 62 24.78 7.67 4.02
N SER A 63 25.17 7.41 5.27
CA SER A 63 26.44 7.89 5.79
C SER A 63 27.59 7.07 5.19
N ASP A 64 28.74 7.71 4.95
CA ASP A 64 29.97 7.05 4.48
C ASP A 64 30.65 6.28 5.63
N THR A 65 30.02 5.19 6.06
CA THR A 65 30.52 4.29 7.10
C THR A 65 30.39 2.84 6.64
N LYS A 66 31.12 1.94 7.32
CA LYS A 66 31.01 0.50 7.11
C LYS A 66 29.96 -0.17 8.02
N GLU A 67 29.28 0.63 8.83
CA GLU A 67 28.27 0.15 9.76
C GLU A 67 26.98 -0.18 9.00
N GLU A 68 26.18 -1.09 9.56
CA GLU A 68 24.88 -1.42 9.00
C GLU A 68 23.94 -0.20 9.05
N GLN A 69 23.29 0.08 7.92
CA GLN A 69 22.30 1.13 7.79
C GLN A 69 21.04 0.53 7.16
N THR A 70 19.87 0.93 7.65
CA THR A 70 18.59 0.39 7.19
C THR A 70 17.81 1.45 6.41
N ILE A 71 17.34 1.10 5.22
CA ILE A 71 16.35 1.86 4.47
C ILE A 71 15.00 1.13 4.59
N PHE A 72 13.96 1.85 5.02
CA PHE A 72 12.59 1.36 5.12
C PHE A 72 11.72 2.00 4.03
N LEU A 73 11.10 1.16 3.19
CA LEU A 73 10.23 1.60 2.11
C LEU A 73 8.78 1.43 2.51
N TYR A 74 7.99 2.50 2.45
CA TYR A 74 6.54 2.39 2.50
C TYR A 74 5.98 1.79 1.21
N PRO A 75 4.82 1.09 1.26
CA PRO A 75 4.18 0.56 0.07
C PRO A 75 3.92 1.64 -0.98
N GLY A 76 4.27 1.35 -2.24
CA GLY A 76 4.13 2.30 -3.33
C GLY A 76 4.75 1.77 -4.62
N ILE A 77 4.57 2.52 -5.70
CA ILE A 77 5.23 2.26 -6.98
C ILE A 77 6.43 3.21 -7.08
N TYR A 78 7.62 2.64 -7.29
CA TYR A 78 8.88 3.36 -7.44
C TYR A 78 9.38 3.17 -8.87
N HIS A 79 9.51 4.28 -9.61
CA HIS A 79 10.02 4.28 -10.98
C HIS A 79 11.51 4.63 -10.94
N GLU A 80 12.35 3.61 -10.76
CA GLU A 80 13.81 3.75 -10.60
C GLU A 80 14.54 3.20 -11.86
N GLN A 81 15.86 3.38 -11.95
CA GLN A 81 16.69 3.09 -13.14
C GLN A 81 17.36 1.72 -13.09
#